data_AF-A0A293MQ27-F1
#
_entry.id   AF-A0A293MQ27-F1
#
_cell.length_a   1.000
_cell.length_b   1.000
_cell.length_c   1.000
_cell.angle_alpha   90.00
_cell.angle_beta   90.00
_cell.angle_gamma   90.00
#
_symmetry.space_group_name_H-M   'P 1'
#
loop_
_entity.id
_entity.type
_entity.pdbx_description
1 polymer ?
#
loop_
_entity_poly.entity_id
_entity_poly.type
_entity_poly.pdbx_seq_one_letter_code
_entity_poly.pdbx_strand_id
1 'polypeptide(L)'
;MSILWQFFPFSSLLNIEDHTRDEDVPEDGCLAFPILELPDSIITHILSFLSADTLTHQCRSVCQTFRNLIDGHALWKAKCVREGKTVPNYRFERPPPRYYQLICIHNPYAENIIRNPCGKTGTVKGELL
;
A
#
# COMPACT_ATOMS: atom_id res chain seq x y z
N MET A 1 -22.03 -0.58 -20.16
CA MET A 1 -21.18 0.01 -19.11
C MET A 1 -20.08 -0.99 -18.82
N SER A 2 -18.98 -0.87 -19.56
CA SER A 2 -17.89 -1.85 -19.59
C SER A 2 -16.95 -1.64 -18.41
N ILE A 3 -16.86 -2.65 -17.56
CA ILE A 3 -15.84 -2.76 -16.52
C ILE A 3 -14.66 -3.50 -17.16
N LEU A 4 -13.62 -2.75 -17.53
CA LEU A 4 -12.34 -3.31 -17.97
C LEU A 4 -11.49 -3.62 -16.73
N TRP A 5 -11.69 -4.80 -16.15
CA TRP A 5 -10.63 -5.48 -15.39
C TRP A 5 -10.02 -6.54 -16.30
N GLN A 6 -9.14 -6.10 -17.20
CA GLN A 6 -8.29 -7.04 -17.92
C GLN A 6 -7.25 -7.56 -16.93
N PHE A 7 -7.51 -8.79 -16.49
CA PHE A 7 -6.58 -9.80 -16.04
C PHE A 7 -5.16 -9.54 -16.59
N PHE A 8 -4.27 -9.03 -15.75
CA PHE A 8 -2.83 -9.24 -15.92
C PHE A 8 -2.51 -10.64 -15.38
N PRO A 9 -2.00 -11.58 -16.19
CA PRO A 9 -1.44 -12.81 -15.66
C PRO A 9 -0.04 -12.49 -15.16
N PHE A 10 0.10 -12.28 -13.84
CA PHE A 10 1.38 -12.12 -13.16
C PHE A 10 2.11 -13.47 -13.01
N SER A 11 2.22 -14.27 -14.08
CA SER A 11 2.79 -15.61 -13.97
C SER A 11 3.50 -16.02 -15.25
N SER A 12 4.66 -15.41 -15.53
CA SER A 12 5.64 -15.98 -16.47
C SER A 12 7.02 -15.32 -16.31
N LEU A 13 7.59 -15.34 -15.10
CA LEU A 13 9.00 -15.00 -14.92
C LEU A 13 9.66 -15.89 -13.86
N LEU A 14 9.56 -17.19 -14.08
CA LEU A 14 10.45 -18.17 -13.48
C LEU A 14 10.76 -19.26 -14.52
N ASN A 15 11.57 -18.92 -15.51
CA ASN A 15 12.31 -19.89 -16.31
C ASN A 15 13.70 -19.30 -16.53
N ILE A 16 14.57 -19.57 -15.56
CA ILE A 16 16.01 -19.46 -15.74
C ILE A 16 16.44 -20.85 -16.20
N GLU A 17 16.49 -21.04 -17.51
CA GLU A 17 17.20 -22.15 -18.13
C GLU A 17 18.12 -21.59 -19.23
N ASP A 18 19.38 -21.88 -19.00
CA ASP A 18 20.62 -21.63 -19.72
C ASP A 18 20.58 -21.99 -21.22
N HIS A 19 20.92 -21.05 -22.12
CA HIS A 19 21.54 -21.37 -23.42
C HIS A 19 22.17 -20.16 -24.16
N THR A 20 23.50 -20.17 -24.26
CA THR A 20 24.42 -19.68 -25.32
C THR A 20 23.99 -18.63 -26.38
N ARG A 21 24.81 -17.56 -26.45
CA ARG A 21 25.46 -16.93 -27.65
C ARG A 21 24.71 -16.88 -29.00
N ASP A 22 24.39 -15.67 -29.47
CA ASP A 22 25.01 -14.97 -30.63
C ASP A 22 24.06 -13.94 -31.31
N GLU A 23 24.63 -12.76 -31.57
CA GLU A 23 24.36 -11.72 -32.60
C GLU A 23 22.96 -11.05 -32.79
N ASP A 24 23.01 -9.71 -32.73
CA ASP A 24 22.23 -8.67 -33.43
C ASP A 24 20.69 -8.55 -33.29
N VAL A 25 20.24 -7.56 -32.52
CA VAL A 25 18.90 -6.95 -32.64
C VAL A 25 19.01 -5.40 -32.55
N PRO A 26 18.44 -4.63 -33.50
CA PRO A 26 18.54 -3.17 -33.55
C PRO A 26 17.52 -2.45 -32.65
N GLU A 27 17.83 -1.18 -32.40
CA GLU A 27 17.25 -0.26 -31.42
C GLU A 27 15.72 -0.09 -31.46
N ASP A 28 15.13 -0.20 -30.26
CA ASP A 28 13.98 0.54 -29.69
C ASP A 28 13.30 -0.34 -28.62
N GLY A 29 14.10 -0.94 -27.75
CA GLY A 29 13.61 -1.80 -26.67
C GLY A 29 13.53 -0.98 -25.40
N CYS A 30 12.33 -0.58 -25.00
CA CYS A 30 12.05 -0.07 -23.66
C CYS A 30 12.91 -0.82 -22.64
N LEU A 31 13.95 -0.16 -22.11
CA LEU A 31 14.78 -0.71 -21.05
C LEU A 31 13.81 -0.93 -19.89
N ALA A 32 13.30 -2.15 -19.79
CA ALA A 32 12.40 -2.57 -18.74
C ALA A 32 13.25 -2.58 -17.48
N PHE A 33 13.42 -1.39 -16.88
CA PHE A 33 14.15 -1.22 -15.64
C PHE A 33 13.43 -2.08 -14.61
N PRO A 34 14.06 -3.17 -14.14
CA PRO A 34 13.37 -4.06 -13.24
C PRO A 34 13.13 -3.29 -11.95
N ILE A 35 11.86 -3.06 -11.60
CA ILE A 35 11.50 -2.34 -10.37
C ILE A 35 12.14 -3.01 -9.13
N LEU A 36 12.45 -4.30 -9.21
CA LEU A 36 13.09 -5.08 -8.16
C LEU A 36 14.60 -4.78 -7.99
N GLU A 37 15.26 -4.15 -8.96
CA GLU A 37 16.66 -3.70 -8.84
C GLU A 37 16.80 -2.37 -8.11
N LEU A 38 15.69 -1.66 -7.91
CA LEU A 38 15.67 -0.41 -7.16
C LEU A 38 15.85 -0.67 -5.66
N PRO A 39 16.40 0.31 -4.92
CA PRO A 39 16.42 0.23 -3.46
C PRO A 39 15.01 0.12 -2.87
N ASP A 40 14.86 -0.66 -1.80
CA ASP A 40 13.60 -0.87 -1.07
C ASP A 40 12.87 0.43 -0.71
N SER A 41 13.62 1.51 -0.42
CA SER A 41 13.07 2.83 -0.12
C SER A 41 12.33 3.45 -1.32
N ILE A 42 12.86 3.28 -2.52
CA ILE A 42 12.27 3.79 -3.76
C ILE A 42 11.06 2.94 -4.13
N ILE A 43 11.17 1.62 -4.05
CA ILE A 43 10.04 0.70 -4.27
C ILE A 43 8.90 1.05 -3.30
N THR A 44 9.21 1.24 -2.02
CA THR A 44 8.24 1.66 -1.00
C THR A 44 7.55 2.96 -1.37
N HIS A 45 8.30 3.94 -1.87
CA HIS A 45 7.76 5.22 -2.31
C HIS A 45 6.82 5.07 -3.52
N ILE A 46 7.20 4.29 -4.53
CA ILE A 46 6.36 3.99 -5.71
C ILE A 46 5.07 3.29 -5.29
N LEU A 47 5.19 2.23 -4.49
CA LEU A 47 4.04 1.47 -4.00
C LEU A 47 3.11 2.32 -3.15
N SER A 48 3.65 3.33 -2.46
CA SER A 48 2.86 4.20 -1.63
C SER A 48 1.71 4.84 -2.42
N PHE A 49 1.90 5.18 -3.70
CA PHE A 49 0.90 5.81 -4.59
C PHE A 49 -0.29 4.91 -4.94
N LEU A 50 -0.16 3.58 -4.83
CA LEU A 50 -1.23 2.63 -5.15
C LEU A 50 -2.29 2.61 -4.05
N SER A 51 -3.53 2.23 -4.36
CA SER A 51 -4.59 2.10 -3.34
C SER A 51 -4.26 0.99 -2.32
N ALA A 52 -4.83 1.09 -1.11
CA ALA A 52 -4.59 0.10 -0.07
C ALA A 52 -5.04 -1.31 -0.51
N ASP A 53 -6.17 -1.41 -1.23
CA ASP A 53 -6.71 -2.66 -1.74
C ASP A 53 -5.81 -3.29 -2.82
N THR A 54 -5.31 -2.48 -3.75
CA THR A 54 -4.36 -2.95 -4.77
C THR A 54 -3.07 -3.47 -4.12
N LEU A 55 -2.58 -2.78 -3.10
CA LEU A 55 -1.39 -3.21 -2.37
C LEU A 55 -1.59 -4.57 -1.68
N THR A 56 -2.69 -4.76 -0.98
CA THR A 56 -2.95 -6.00 -0.21
C THR A 56 -3.32 -7.19 -1.08
N HIS A 57 -4.09 -6.98 -2.15
CA HIS A 57 -4.62 -8.07 -2.98
C HIS A 57 -3.75 -8.40 -4.19
N GLN A 58 -3.15 -7.39 -4.84
CA GLN A 58 -2.41 -7.57 -6.09
C GLN A 58 -0.90 -7.50 -5.86
N CYS A 59 -0.39 -6.41 -5.28
CA CYS A 59 1.06 -6.23 -5.14
C CYS A 59 1.71 -7.20 -4.16
N ARG A 60 0.95 -7.72 -3.18
CA ARG A 60 1.47 -8.68 -2.18
C ARG A 60 1.77 -10.07 -2.77
N SER A 61 1.13 -10.45 -3.87
CA SER A 61 1.34 -11.73 -4.54
C SER A 61 2.42 -11.68 -5.63
N VAL A 62 2.88 -10.48 -6.00
CA VAL A 62 3.88 -10.25 -7.05
C VAL A 62 5.20 -10.95 -6.70
N CYS A 63 5.89 -10.52 -5.65
CA CYS A 63 7.16 -11.11 -5.26
C CYS A 63 7.37 -11.07 -3.75
N GLN A 64 8.35 -11.84 -3.26
CA GLN A 64 8.65 -11.88 -1.83
C GLN A 64 9.13 -10.51 -1.31
N THR A 65 9.87 -9.75 -2.11
CA THR A 65 10.31 -8.38 -1.75
C THR A 65 9.10 -7.47 -1.51
N PHE A 66 8.15 -7.45 -2.44
CA PHE A 66 6.93 -6.63 -2.29
C PHE A 66 6.13 -7.08 -1.08
N ARG A 67 5.99 -8.40 -0.86
CA ARG A 67 5.33 -8.93 0.33
C ARG A 67 5.99 -8.44 1.62
N ASN A 68 7.31 -8.48 1.70
CA ASN A 68 8.06 -8.00 2.87
C ASN A 68 7.87 -6.49 3.09
N LEU A 69 7.87 -5.69 2.02
CA LEU A 69 7.64 -4.24 2.10
C LEU A 69 6.20 -3.90 2.50
N ILE A 70 5.21 -4.63 1.97
CA ILE A 70 3.79 -4.44 2.25
C ILE A 70 3.43 -4.92 3.65
N ASP A 71 4.00 -6.03 4.11
CA ASP A 71 3.82 -6.51 5.48
C ASP A 71 4.59 -5.63 6.51
N GLY A 72 5.55 -4.83 6.03
CA GLY A 72 6.33 -3.87 6.81
C GLY A 72 5.63 -2.55 7.11
N HIS A 73 6.17 -1.80 8.08
CA HIS A 73 5.56 -0.54 8.55
C HIS A 73 5.89 0.69 7.70
N ALA A 74 7.05 0.69 7.04
CA ALA A 74 7.58 1.87 6.33
C ALA A 74 6.63 2.34 5.21
N LEU A 75 6.10 1.39 4.44
CA LEU A 75 5.18 1.65 3.34
C LEU A 75 3.89 2.32 3.80
N TRP A 76 3.22 1.74 4.80
CA TRP A 76 1.97 2.30 5.31
C TRP A 76 2.18 3.64 6.00
N LYS A 77 3.31 3.83 6.69
CA LYS A 77 3.67 5.13 7.27
C LYS A 77 3.83 6.20 6.18
N ALA A 78 4.59 5.91 5.12
CA ALA A 78 4.78 6.82 4.00
C ALA A 78 3.45 7.14 3.29
N LYS A 79 2.59 6.12 3.12
CA LYS A 79 1.25 6.28 2.55
C LYS A 79 0.35 7.17 3.40
N CYS A 80 0.30 6.94 4.71
CA CYS A 80 -0.53 7.74 5.61
C CYS A 80 -0.09 9.21 5.62
N VAL A 81 1.22 9.49 5.60
CA VAL A 81 1.74 10.87 5.49
C VAL A 81 1.31 11.52 4.18
N ARG A 82 1.46 10.82 3.06
CA ARG A 82 1.12 11.36 1.74
C ARG A 82 -0.39 11.60 1.56
N GLU A 83 -1.22 10.75 2.14
CA GLU A 83 -2.68 10.90 2.12
C GLU A 83 -3.20 11.88 3.18
N GLY A 84 -2.32 12.53 3.94
CA GLY A 84 -2.71 13.48 4.98
C GLY A 84 -3.46 12.83 6.15
N LYS A 85 -3.28 11.53 6.36
CA LYS A 85 -3.95 10.80 7.45
C LYS A 85 -3.30 11.15 8.78
N THR A 86 -4.14 11.35 9.79
CA THR A 86 -3.69 11.63 11.16
C THR A 86 -3.04 10.38 11.74
N VAL A 87 -1.70 10.36 11.76
CA VAL A 87 -0.92 9.32 12.44
C VAL A 87 -0.49 9.90 13.78
N PRO A 88 -0.94 9.33 14.91
CA PRO A 88 -0.54 9.82 16.22
C PRO A 88 0.97 9.60 16.42
N ASN A 89 1.64 10.59 17.02
CA ASN A 89 3.07 10.56 17.30
C ASN A 89 3.38 9.72 18.55
N TYR A 90 2.98 8.45 18.54
CA TYR A 90 3.35 7.50 19.59
C TYR A 90 4.72 6.91 19.28
N ARG A 91 5.62 6.99 20.25
CA ARG A 91 6.92 6.31 20.20
C ARG A 91 6.74 4.88 20.66
N PHE A 92 6.47 3.99 19.72
CA PHE A 92 6.56 2.55 19.97
C PHE A 92 8.00 2.11 19.79
N GLU A 93 8.57 1.40 20.76
CA GLU A 93 9.83 0.67 20.57
C GLU A 93 9.66 -0.39 19.48
N ARG A 94 8.50 -1.06 19.47
CA ARG A 94 8.07 -1.97 18.41
C ARG A 94 6.56 -1.79 18.16
N PRO A 95 6.14 -1.19 17.04
CA PRO A 95 4.72 -1.09 16.73
C PRO A 95 4.11 -2.50 16.51
N PRO A 96 2.84 -2.72 16.90
CA PRO A 96 2.15 -3.97 16.60
C PRO A 96 2.11 -4.25 15.09
N PRO A 97 2.09 -5.53 14.67
CA PRO A 97 1.93 -5.88 13.26
C PRO A 97 0.71 -5.17 12.65
N ARG A 98 0.85 -4.70 11.41
CA ARG A 98 -0.22 -3.99 10.67
C ARG A 98 -0.76 -2.71 11.33
N TYR A 99 -0.11 -2.15 12.35
CA TYR A 99 -0.56 -0.92 13.02
C TYR A 99 -0.83 0.24 12.04
N TYR A 100 0.17 0.63 11.26
CA TYR A 100 0.02 1.71 10.26
C TYR A 100 -0.91 1.33 9.11
N GLN A 101 -0.99 0.03 8.77
CA GLN A 101 -1.92 -0.45 7.75
C GLN A 101 -3.37 -0.21 8.18
N LEU A 102 -3.70 -0.56 9.43
CA LEU A 102 -5.04 -0.35 9.98
C LEU A 102 -5.40 1.14 10.04
N ILE A 103 -4.46 2.01 10.42
CA ILE A 103 -4.64 3.45 10.41
C ILE A 103 -4.90 3.95 8.99
N CYS A 104 -4.10 3.50 8.03
CA CYS A 104 -4.27 3.88 6.63
C CYS A 104 -5.60 3.36 6.07
N ILE A 105 -6.12 2.19 6.47
CA ILE A 105 -7.39 1.69 5.93
C ILE A 105 -8.59 2.36 6.60
N HIS A 106 -8.62 2.40 7.93
CA HIS A 106 -9.81 2.80 8.70
C HIS A 106 -9.83 4.28 9.06
N ASN A 107 -8.69 4.97 8.96
CA ASN A 107 -8.54 6.38 9.35
C ASN A 107 -9.24 6.74 10.69
N PRO A 108 -8.98 5.99 11.78
CA PRO A 108 -9.77 6.09 13.01
C PRO A 108 -9.61 7.44 13.75
N TYR A 109 -8.62 8.24 13.36
CA TYR A 109 -8.28 9.51 14.01
C TYR A 109 -8.74 10.74 13.22
N ALA A 110 -9.47 10.57 12.11
CA ALA A 110 -9.93 11.70 11.30
C ALA A 110 -11.22 12.33 11.82
N GLU A 111 -12.08 11.57 12.50
CA GLU A 111 -13.40 12.04 12.89
C GLU A 111 -13.60 12.02 14.40
N ASN A 112 -14.45 12.92 14.89
CA ASN A 112 -14.84 12.94 16.29
C ASN A 112 -15.85 11.81 16.57
N ILE A 113 -15.46 10.90 17.46
CA ILE A 113 -16.28 9.75 17.86
C ILE A 113 -17.40 10.19 18.83
N ILE A 114 -17.24 11.32 19.52
CA ILE A 114 -18.24 11.85 20.43
C ILE A 114 -19.40 12.44 19.63
N ARG A 115 -20.59 11.88 19.81
CA ARG A 115 -21.82 12.44 19.26
C ARG A 115 -22.17 13.72 20.00
N ASN A 116 -22.50 14.77 19.25
CA ASN A 116 -22.91 16.06 19.78
C ASN A 116 -21.90 16.75 20.73
N PRO A 117 -20.64 16.96 20.31
CA PRO A 117 -19.62 17.56 21.18
C PRO A 117 -19.97 19.00 21.62
N CYS A 118 -20.80 19.71 20.85
CA CYS A 118 -21.13 21.12 21.10
C CYS A 118 -22.59 21.34 21.52
N GLY A 119 -23.35 20.29 21.85
CA GLY A 119 -24.76 20.43 22.23
C GLY A 119 -25.69 20.97 21.12
N LYS A 120 -25.23 21.02 19.87
CA LYS A 120 -25.98 21.60 18.72
C LYS A 120 -27.18 20.76 18.34
N THR A 121 -27.09 19.44 18.48
CA THR A 121 -28.27 18.58 18.44
C THR A 121 -28.89 18.63 19.83
N GLY A 122 -30.08 19.24 19.95
CA GLY A 122 -30.79 19.30 21.23
C GLY A 122 -30.85 17.92 21.86
N THR A 123 -30.61 17.85 23.18
CA THR A 123 -30.60 16.59 23.93
C THR A 123 -31.90 15.83 23.64
N VAL A 124 -31.80 14.66 23.01
CA VAL A 124 -32.91 13.71 23.01
C VAL A 124 -33.16 13.38 24.48
N LYS A 125 -34.26 13.91 25.01
CA LYS A 125 -34.77 13.56 26.34
C LYS A 125 -34.98 12.04 26.35
N GLY A 126 -34.05 11.25 26.86
CA GLY A 126 -34.29 9.80 26.91
C GLY A 126 -33.19 8.86 27.36
N GLU A 127 -31.91 9.23 27.39
CA GLU A 127 -30.87 8.22 27.71
C GLU A 127 -29.86 8.78 28.72
N LEU A 128 -30.30 8.80 29.98
CA LEU A 128 -29.44 8.71 31.16
C LEU A 128 -29.74 7.37 31.83
N LEU A 129 -29.11 6.29 31.36
CA LEU A 129 -28.95 5.03 32.09
C LEU A 129 -27.57 4.45 31.80
#